data_AF-A0A1Q4DNN2-F1
#
_entry.id   AF-A0A1Q4DNN2-F1
#
_cell.length_a   1.000
_cell.length_b   1.000
_cell.length_c   1.000
_cell.angle_alpha   90.00
_cell.angle_beta   90.00
_cell.angle_gamma   90.00
#
_symmetry.space_group_name_H-M   'P 1'
#
loop_
_entity.id
_entity.type
_entity.pdbx_description
1 polymer ?
#
loop_
_entity_poly.entity_id
_entity_poly.type
_entity_poly.pdbx_seq_one_letter_code
_entity_poly.pdbx_strand_id
1 'polypeptide(L)'
;MREVVDAVWFESGRMRASLHRLRRVRACDVVVRVAGCGSLFVGGECPCRDFVLDMLVEADRFLARHEPSGLRNPPGAVRAHVRRRAQEWTRRRRADAGAQARTDRLDASEQGRRLPDAYHRALLRNLADEAGSLALLGDERGLLQRLAALAANQFGGEVADHLGRVVAALPLVEEACRAGRRVPARDGSGPVTWWERYIEEPLGRRDRIDTQPLDELDDVESAMPDGGCDELVLGIVVRAVSGPGRSGVAARLHGAVAELVRLQLMSAGAAGLFTADPARVRAAAEQAWVLASA
;
A
#
# COMPACT_ATOMS: atom_id res chain seq x y z
N MET A 1 -20.57 -10.66 11.65
CA MET A 1 -19.71 -9.79 10.80
C MET A 1 -18.68 -8.99 11.61
N ARG A 2 -19.07 -8.17 12.58
CA ARG A 2 -18.11 -7.35 13.36
C ARG A 2 -16.97 -8.16 13.99
N GLU A 3 -17.27 -9.25 14.68
CA GLU A 3 -16.25 -10.11 15.29
C GLU A 3 -15.27 -10.74 14.28
N VAL A 4 -15.73 -10.99 13.05
CA VAL A 4 -14.90 -11.51 11.95
C VAL A 4 -13.93 -10.42 11.47
N VAL A 5 -14.42 -9.19 11.34
CA VAL A 5 -13.60 -8.02 11.00
C VAL A 5 -12.56 -7.78 12.08
N ASP A 6 -12.94 -7.83 13.36
CA ASP A 6 -12.03 -7.68 14.49
C ASP A 6 -10.98 -8.81 14.55
N ALA A 7 -11.35 -10.02 14.13
CA ALA A 7 -10.41 -11.13 13.96
C ALA A 7 -9.40 -10.87 12.83
N VAL A 8 -9.85 -10.39 11.66
CA VAL A 8 -8.97 -10.06 10.53
C VAL A 8 -8.04 -8.90 10.90
N TRP A 9 -8.61 -7.74 11.18
CA TRP A 9 -8.33 -6.97 12.38
C TRP A 9 -6.98 -7.18 13.07
N PHE A 10 -7.11 -7.92 14.15
CA PHE A 10 -6.07 -8.37 15.06
C PHE A 10 -4.97 -9.20 14.37
N GLU A 11 -5.31 -10.23 13.60
CA GLU A 11 -4.31 -11.15 13.02
C GLU A 11 -3.48 -10.49 11.91
N SER A 12 -4.04 -9.50 11.23
CA SER A 12 -3.34 -8.70 10.22
C SER A 12 -2.30 -7.74 10.85
N GLY A 13 -2.40 -7.46 12.16
CA GLY A 13 -1.62 -6.42 12.83
C GLY A 13 -0.11 -6.54 12.68
N ARG A 14 0.46 -7.75 12.84
CA ARG A 14 1.91 -7.96 12.67
C ARG A 14 2.38 -7.72 11.23
N MET A 15 1.58 -8.16 10.26
CA MET A 15 1.91 -7.95 8.85
C MET A 15 1.79 -6.48 8.48
N ARG A 16 0.73 -5.81 8.93
CA ARG A 16 0.56 -4.35 8.77
C ARG A 16 1.73 -3.59 9.38
N ALA A 17 2.16 -3.91 10.60
CA ALA A 17 3.33 -3.30 11.22
C ALA A 17 4.60 -3.51 10.39
N SER A 18 4.78 -4.69 9.79
CA SER A 18 5.90 -4.96 8.88
C SER A 18 5.81 -4.11 7.62
N LEU A 19 4.63 -3.99 7.01
CA LEU A 19 4.38 -3.12 5.85
C LEU A 19 4.65 -1.66 6.21
N HIS A 20 4.18 -1.19 7.36
CA HIS A 20 4.41 0.18 7.82
C HIS A 20 5.89 0.46 8.03
N ARG A 21 6.63 -0.47 8.63
CA ARG A 21 8.08 -0.35 8.81
C ARG A 21 8.80 -0.21 7.47
N LEU A 22 8.48 -1.07 6.51
CA LEU A 22 9.06 -1.04 5.16
C LEU A 22 8.68 0.23 4.39
N ARG A 23 7.46 0.73 4.58
CA ARG A 23 6.95 1.93 3.91
C ARG A 23 7.13 3.22 4.69
N ARG A 24 7.80 3.18 5.84
CA ARG A 24 7.99 4.31 6.77
C ARG A 24 6.68 5.03 7.11
N VAL A 25 5.58 4.28 7.20
CA VAL A 25 4.27 4.80 7.56
C VAL A 25 4.28 5.09 9.06
N ARG A 26 4.23 6.38 9.43
CA ARG A 26 4.24 6.83 10.83
C ARG A 26 2.87 6.67 11.49
N ALA A 27 1.80 6.88 10.73
CA ALA A 27 0.42 6.75 11.18
C ALA A 27 -0.37 5.94 10.15
N CYS A 28 -1.11 4.94 10.63
CA CYS A 28 -2.01 4.15 9.80
C CYS A 28 -3.38 4.81 9.81
N ASP A 29 -3.84 5.26 8.65
CA ASP A 29 -5.14 5.89 8.45
C ASP A 29 -6.20 4.90 7.92
N VAL A 30 -5.86 3.61 7.80
CA VAL A 30 -6.84 2.61 7.36
C VAL A 30 -7.96 2.53 8.39
N VAL A 31 -9.19 2.68 7.92
CA VAL A 31 -10.39 2.56 8.72
C VAL A 31 -11.25 1.45 8.15
N VAL A 32 -11.62 0.48 8.99
CA VAL A 32 -12.59 -0.57 8.64
C VAL A 32 -13.87 -0.36 9.46
N ARG A 33 -15.02 -0.26 8.78
CA ARG A 33 -16.32 -0.09 9.43
C ARG A 33 -17.31 -1.10 8.88
N VAL A 34 -18.15 -1.63 9.78
CA VAL A 34 -19.31 -2.47 9.43
C VAL A 34 -20.55 -1.60 9.53
N ALA A 35 -21.26 -1.41 8.41
CA ALA A 35 -22.52 -0.68 8.37
C ALA A 35 -23.68 -1.55 8.87
N GLY A 36 -24.79 -0.91 9.23
CA GLY A 36 -25.98 -1.58 9.79
C GLY A 36 -26.64 -2.62 8.87
N CYS A 37 -26.43 -2.51 7.55
CA CYS A 37 -26.94 -3.46 6.55
C CYS A 37 -25.96 -4.61 6.23
N GLY A 38 -24.88 -4.77 7.00
CA GLY A 38 -23.88 -5.82 6.76
C GLY A 38 -22.83 -5.48 5.69
N SER A 39 -22.90 -4.29 5.08
CA SER A 39 -21.83 -3.80 4.19
C SER A 39 -20.59 -3.40 4.99
N LEU A 40 -19.43 -3.51 4.33
CA LEU A 40 -18.12 -3.24 4.91
C LEU A 40 -17.45 -2.09 4.14
N PHE A 41 -17.04 -1.06 4.87
CA PHE A 41 -16.29 0.06 4.34
C PHE A 41 -14.82 -0.03 4.75
N VAL A 42 -13.90 0.08 3.80
CA VAL A 42 -12.46 0.20 4.05
C VAL A 42 -11.92 1.45 3.38
N GLY A 43 -11.62 2.47 4.20
CA GLY A 43 -11.04 3.73 3.78
C GLY A 43 -9.58 3.88 4.21
N GLY A 44 -8.95 4.98 3.76
CA GLY A 44 -7.55 5.34 4.04
C GLY A 44 -6.65 5.16 2.82
N GLU A 45 -5.47 5.79 2.85
CA GLU A 45 -4.46 5.76 1.79
C GLU A 45 -3.23 4.95 2.18
N CYS A 46 -3.14 4.49 3.42
CA CYS A 46 -2.01 3.70 3.88
C CYS A 46 -1.83 2.44 3.02
N PRO A 47 -0.58 2.10 2.62
CA PRO A 47 -0.25 0.92 1.82
C PRO A 47 -0.73 -0.43 2.38
N CYS A 48 -1.10 -0.49 3.66
CA CYS A 48 -1.67 -1.71 4.23
C CYS A 48 -3.17 -1.90 3.90
N ARG A 49 -3.84 -0.92 3.27
CA ARG A 49 -5.27 -0.99 2.90
C ARG A 49 -5.56 -2.19 2.01
N ASP A 50 -4.82 -2.35 0.90
CA ASP A 50 -5.01 -3.46 -0.03
C ASP A 50 -4.84 -4.81 0.66
N PHE A 51 -3.83 -4.91 1.52
CA PHE A 51 -3.60 -6.12 2.31
C PHE A 51 -4.79 -6.43 3.23
N VAL A 52 -5.33 -5.42 3.92
CA VAL A 52 -6.50 -5.59 4.78
C VAL A 52 -7.73 -5.99 3.96
N LEU A 53 -7.96 -5.35 2.82
CA LEU A 53 -9.03 -5.71 1.88
C LEU A 53 -8.93 -7.17 1.44
N ASP A 54 -7.75 -7.61 0.98
CA ASP A 54 -7.52 -8.99 0.56
C ASP A 54 -7.77 -9.99 1.69
N MET A 55 -7.36 -9.68 2.92
CA MET A 55 -7.63 -10.56 4.08
C MET A 55 -9.10 -10.62 4.45
N LEU A 56 -9.86 -9.52 4.27
CA LEU A 56 -11.30 -9.50 4.48
C LEU A 56 -12.03 -10.33 3.41
N VAL A 57 -11.62 -10.20 2.14
CA VAL A 57 -12.15 -11.02 1.04
C VAL A 57 -11.83 -12.51 1.23
N GLU A 58 -10.61 -12.85 1.67
CA GLU A 58 -10.23 -14.23 1.98
C GLU A 58 -11.04 -14.80 3.16
N ALA A 59 -11.29 -13.99 4.19
CA ALA A 59 -12.12 -14.39 5.33
C ALA A 59 -13.57 -14.63 4.91
N ASP A 60 -14.15 -13.75 4.08
CA ASP A 60 -15.50 -13.91 3.52
C ASP A 60 -15.62 -15.19 2.69
N ARG A 61 -14.72 -15.40 1.72
CA ARG A 61 -14.66 -16.63 0.92
C ARG A 61 -14.44 -17.89 1.75
N PHE A 62 -13.70 -17.78 2.86
CA PHE A 62 -13.51 -18.89 3.78
C PHE A 62 -14.82 -19.24 4.50
N LEU A 63 -15.52 -18.24 5.04
CA LEU A 63 -16.78 -18.43 5.74
C LEU A 63 -17.87 -18.98 4.81
N ALA A 64 -18.04 -18.41 3.61
CA ALA A 64 -19.02 -18.87 2.63
C ALA A 64 -18.84 -20.35 2.26
N ARG A 65 -17.60 -20.84 2.18
CA ARG A 65 -17.30 -22.26 1.92
C ARG A 65 -17.66 -23.20 3.06
N HIS A 66 -17.73 -22.70 4.30
CA HIS A 66 -17.99 -23.51 5.50
C HIS A 66 -19.37 -23.24 6.10
N GLU A 67 -20.14 -22.32 5.53
CA GLU A 67 -21.53 -22.05 5.92
C GLU A 67 -22.41 -23.32 5.90
N PRO A 68 -22.32 -24.23 4.91
CA PRO A 68 -23.12 -25.46 4.89
C PRO A 68 -22.79 -26.46 6.01
N SER A 69 -21.58 -26.37 6.58
CA SER A 69 -21.07 -27.33 7.58
C SER A 69 -21.08 -26.78 9.01
N GLY A 70 -21.45 -25.52 9.20
CA GLY A 70 -21.61 -24.89 10.51
C GLY A 70 -20.31 -24.79 11.31
N LEU A 71 -19.61 -23.67 11.21
CA LEU A 71 -18.44 -23.41 12.07
C LEU A 71 -18.89 -23.15 13.51
N ARG A 72 -18.41 -23.95 14.47
CA ARG A 72 -18.69 -23.75 15.91
C ARG A 72 -18.12 -22.44 16.47
N ASN A 73 -17.00 -21.96 15.91
CA ASN A 73 -16.36 -20.70 16.29
C ASN A 73 -15.84 -19.99 15.03
N PRO A 74 -16.69 -19.25 14.31
CA PRO A 74 -16.30 -18.56 13.08
C PRO A 74 -15.14 -17.56 13.27
N PRO A 75 -15.12 -16.69 14.29
CA PRO A 75 -14.00 -15.77 14.51
C PRO A 75 -12.67 -16.50 14.74
N GLY A 76 -12.66 -17.56 15.56
CA GLY A 76 -11.46 -18.36 15.80
C GLY A 76 -10.94 -19.05 14.53
N ALA A 77 -11.84 -19.59 13.71
CA ALA A 77 -11.49 -20.21 12.44
C ALA A 77 -10.91 -19.17 11.44
N VAL A 78 -11.52 -17.99 11.37
CA VAL A 78 -11.01 -16.87 10.56
C VAL A 78 -9.62 -16.45 11.02
N ARG A 79 -9.36 -16.36 12.33
CA ARG A 79 -8.03 -15.99 12.83
C ARG A 79 -6.95 -16.95 12.34
N ALA A 80 -7.20 -18.26 12.46
CA ALA A 80 -6.27 -19.28 11.97
C ALA A 80 -6.10 -19.23 10.45
N HIS A 81 -7.18 -18.97 9.71
CA HIS A 81 -7.16 -18.85 8.26
C HIS A 81 -6.33 -17.63 7.79
N VAL A 82 -6.67 -16.44 8.30
CA VAL A 82 -6.00 -15.17 7.97
C VAL A 82 -4.53 -15.21 8.32
N ARG A 83 -4.14 -15.78 9.46
CA ARG A 83 -2.72 -15.93 9.83
C ARG A 83 -1.92 -16.69 8.78
N ARG A 84 -2.50 -17.76 8.22
CA ARG A 84 -1.87 -18.55 7.15
C ARG A 84 -1.84 -17.77 5.84
N ARG A 85 -2.97 -17.17 5.46
CA ARG A 85 -3.12 -16.41 4.22
C ARG A 85 -2.26 -15.16 4.15
N ALA A 86 -2.08 -14.45 5.27
CA ALA A 86 -1.23 -13.27 5.33
C ALA A 86 0.23 -13.59 4.95
N GLN A 87 0.75 -14.74 5.38
CA GLN A 87 2.11 -15.18 5.01
C GLN A 87 2.20 -15.56 3.53
N GLU A 88 1.18 -16.24 3.00
CA GLU A 88 1.11 -16.59 1.58
C GLU A 88 0.95 -15.35 0.68
N TRP A 89 0.22 -14.34 1.15
CA TRP A 89 0.02 -13.08 0.44
C TRP A 89 1.35 -12.37 0.17
N THR A 90 2.19 -12.20 1.20
CA THR A 90 3.51 -11.57 1.03
C THR A 90 4.40 -12.39 0.09
N ARG A 91 4.37 -13.72 0.21
CA ARG A 91 5.16 -14.60 -0.66
C ARG A 91 4.74 -14.48 -2.12
N ARG A 92 3.43 -14.48 -2.40
CA ARG A 92 2.87 -14.30 -3.75
C ARG A 92 3.26 -12.96 -4.34
N ARG A 93 2.96 -11.85 -3.65
CA ARG A 93 3.31 -10.50 -4.13
C ARG A 93 4.80 -10.34 -4.44
N ARG A 94 5.67 -10.91 -3.59
CA ARG A 94 7.12 -10.87 -3.81
C ARG A 94 7.52 -11.70 -5.03
N ALA A 95 6.95 -12.89 -5.19
CA ALA A 95 7.18 -13.73 -6.37
C ALA A 95 6.69 -13.05 -7.66
N ASP A 96 5.54 -12.37 -7.62
CA ASP A 96 5.00 -11.62 -8.76
C ASP A 96 5.94 -10.48 -9.18
N ALA A 97 6.46 -9.74 -8.19
CA ALA A 97 7.52 -8.74 -8.36
C ALA A 97 8.87 -9.34 -8.79
N GLY A 98 9.01 -10.67 -8.81
CA GLY A 98 10.24 -11.37 -9.19
C GLY A 98 11.28 -11.47 -8.08
N ALA A 99 10.96 -10.97 -6.89
CA ALA A 99 11.84 -10.97 -5.72
C ALA A 99 11.80 -12.30 -4.96
N GLN A 100 12.75 -12.47 -4.04
CA GLN A 100 12.83 -13.65 -3.18
C GLN A 100 11.57 -13.77 -2.31
N ALA A 101 10.77 -14.83 -2.52
CA ALA A 101 9.49 -14.98 -1.82
C ALA A 101 9.62 -15.15 -0.29
N ARG A 102 10.68 -15.83 0.17
CA ARG A 102 10.94 -16.12 1.59
C ARG A 102 12.23 -15.45 2.06
N THR A 103 12.10 -14.31 2.75
CA THR A 103 13.23 -13.56 3.34
C THR A 103 13.55 -13.99 4.77
N ASP A 104 12.61 -14.64 5.45
CA ASP A 104 12.75 -15.21 6.80
C ASP A 104 13.81 -16.30 6.91
N ARG A 105 14.20 -16.91 5.77
CA ARG A 105 15.20 -17.99 5.70
C ARG A 105 16.57 -17.54 5.18
N LEU A 106 16.76 -16.26 4.86
CA LEU A 106 18.00 -15.78 4.26
C LEU A 106 19.20 -15.93 5.19
N ASP A 107 19.04 -15.72 6.49
CA ASP A 107 20.15 -15.89 7.45
C ASP A 107 20.69 -17.32 7.47
N ALA A 108 19.80 -18.29 7.30
CA ALA A 108 20.14 -19.71 7.27
C ALA A 108 20.52 -20.22 5.86
N SER A 109 20.37 -19.38 4.82
CA SER A 109 20.70 -19.74 3.44
C SER A 109 22.21 -19.74 3.20
N GLU A 110 22.62 -20.26 2.05
CA GLU A 110 24.01 -20.26 1.60
C GLU A 110 24.61 -18.84 1.60
N GLN A 111 23.86 -17.86 1.08
CA GLN A 111 24.25 -16.45 1.03
C GLN A 111 24.40 -15.88 2.44
N GLY A 112 23.42 -16.10 3.32
CA GLY A 112 23.48 -15.58 4.70
C GLY A 112 24.65 -16.13 5.51
N ARG A 113 25.02 -17.40 5.32
CA ARG A 113 26.15 -18.05 6.01
C ARG A 113 27.52 -17.54 5.56
N ARG A 114 27.64 -17.01 4.34
CA ARG A 114 28.89 -16.40 3.84
C ARG A 114 29.14 -15.01 4.43
N LEU A 115 28.11 -14.37 4.97
CA LEU A 115 28.22 -13.01 5.49
C LEU A 115 28.86 -13.00 6.88
N PRO A 116 29.75 -12.03 7.15
CA PRO A 116 30.64 -12.07 8.31
C PRO A 116 29.88 -11.92 9.64
N ASP A 117 28.84 -11.10 9.68
CA ASP A 117 28.14 -10.76 10.92
C ASP A 117 26.63 -10.58 10.74
N ALA A 118 25.96 -10.26 11.85
CA ALA A 118 24.51 -10.04 11.88
C ALA A 118 24.09 -8.77 11.14
N TYR A 119 24.96 -7.76 11.03
CA TYR A 119 24.67 -6.52 10.31
C TYR A 119 24.57 -6.79 8.81
N HIS A 120 25.53 -7.52 8.24
CA HIS A 120 25.52 -7.90 6.83
C HIS A 120 24.32 -8.81 6.50
N ARG A 121 24.01 -9.79 7.37
CA ARG A 121 22.82 -10.65 7.21
C ARG A 121 21.51 -9.85 7.25
N ALA A 122 21.41 -8.88 8.16
CA ALA A 122 20.27 -7.98 8.22
C ALA A 122 20.18 -7.10 6.98
N LEU A 123 21.31 -6.59 6.47
CA LEU A 123 21.37 -5.81 5.24
C LEU A 123 20.90 -6.62 4.03
N LEU A 124 21.33 -7.88 3.88
CA LEU A 124 20.83 -8.79 2.85
C LEU A 124 19.30 -8.95 2.94
N ARG A 125 18.77 -9.16 4.15
CA ARG A 125 17.32 -9.29 4.35
C ARG A 125 16.59 -8.00 3.99
N ASN A 126 17.08 -6.85 4.45
CA ASN A 126 16.48 -5.54 4.18
C ASN A 126 16.50 -5.24 2.67
N LEU A 127 17.58 -5.59 1.98
CA LEU A 127 17.70 -5.44 0.54
C LEU A 127 16.73 -6.33 -0.22
N ALA A 128 16.61 -7.60 0.18
CA ALA A 128 15.60 -8.49 -0.38
C ALA A 128 14.18 -7.96 -0.09
N ASP A 129 13.93 -7.43 1.10
CA ASP A 129 12.66 -6.83 1.47
C ASP A 129 12.33 -5.62 0.56
N GLU A 130 13.30 -4.74 0.31
CA GLU A 130 13.18 -3.61 -0.64
C GLU A 130 12.99 -4.07 -2.09
N ALA A 131 13.69 -5.11 -2.54
CA ALA A 131 13.53 -5.67 -3.88
C ALA A 131 12.11 -6.22 -4.13
N GLY A 132 11.44 -6.68 -3.08
CA GLY A 132 10.04 -7.12 -3.15
C GLY A 132 9.02 -6.03 -2.77
N SER A 133 9.45 -4.77 -2.62
CA SER A 133 8.59 -3.65 -2.26
C SER A 133 8.07 -2.93 -3.50
N LEU A 134 6.76 -2.75 -3.58
CA LEU A 134 6.08 -1.93 -4.60
C LEU A 134 6.08 -0.42 -4.27
N ALA A 135 6.95 0.09 -3.40
CA ALA A 135 6.98 1.54 -3.13
C ALA A 135 7.71 2.21 -4.28
N LEU A 136 7.40 3.43 -4.66
CA LEU A 136 8.26 4.11 -5.62
C LEU A 136 9.68 4.21 -5.06
N LEU A 137 10.68 3.97 -5.90
CA LEU A 137 12.09 4.13 -5.55
C LEU A 137 12.64 5.30 -6.37
N GLY A 138 13.04 6.41 -5.73
CA GLY A 138 13.55 7.55 -6.49
C GLY A 138 14.81 7.17 -7.27
N ASP A 139 15.87 6.88 -6.53
CA ASP A 139 17.19 6.55 -7.08
C ASP A 139 17.95 5.60 -6.15
N GLU A 140 19.19 5.28 -6.53
CA GLU A 140 20.10 4.48 -5.71
C GLU A 140 20.36 5.12 -4.34
N ARG A 141 20.51 6.44 -4.27
CA ARG A 141 20.68 7.16 -3.00
C ARG A 141 19.48 6.96 -2.08
N GLY A 142 18.27 6.97 -2.63
CA GLY A 142 17.03 6.68 -1.94
C GLY A 142 16.99 5.25 -1.39
N LEU A 143 17.50 4.27 -2.15
CA LEU A 143 17.67 2.89 -1.67
C LEU A 143 18.63 2.85 -0.47
N LEU A 144 19.82 3.45 -0.60
CA LEU A 144 20.82 3.48 0.46
C LEU A 144 20.28 4.13 1.74
N GLN A 145 19.55 5.25 1.62
CA GLN A 145 18.89 5.89 2.75
C GLN A 145 17.81 4.99 3.38
N ARG A 146 17.06 4.22 2.59
CA ARG A 146 16.06 3.26 3.09
C ARG A 146 16.72 2.16 3.89
N LEU A 147 17.78 1.55 3.36
CA LEU A 147 18.55 0.52 4.04
C LEU A 147 19.18 1.05 5.34
N ALA A 148 19.75 2.26 5.30
CA ALA A 148 20.35 2.89 6.48
C ALA A 148 19.32 3.14 7.60
N ALA A 149 18.11 3.61 7.26
CA ALA A 149 17.05 3.79 8.25
C ALA A 149 16.52 2.46 8.80
N LEU A 150 16.42 1.43 7.96
CA LEU A 150 16.06 0.08 8.44
C LEU A 150 17.13 -0.46 9.39
N ALA A 151 18.41 -0.25 9.10
CA ALA A 151 19.51 -0.62 9.98
C ALA A 151 19.48 0.17 11.30
N ALA A 152 19.27 1.49 11.26
CA ALA A 152 19.13 2.33 12.45
C ALA A 152 17.99 1.87 13.36
N ASN A 153 16.83 1.53 12.78
CA ASN A 153 15.70 0.99 13.55
C ASN A 153 15.99 -0.37 14.20
N GLN A 154 16.89 -1.17 13.61
CA GLN A 154 17.20 -2.51 14.10
C GLN A 154 18.37 -2.53 15.09
N PHE A 155 19.39 -1.70 14.86
CA PHE A 155 20.64 -1.70 15.62
C PHE A 155 20.82 -0.45 16.50
N GLY A 156 19.87 0.48 16.47
CA GLY A 156 19.94 1.77 17.16
C GLY A 156 20.89 2.76 16.48
N GLY A 157 20.92 4.00 16.96
CA GLY A 157 21.78 5.08 16.44
C GLY A 157 21.15 5.91 15.31
N GLU A 158 21.94 6.82 14.76
CA GLU A 158 21.48 7.77 13.74
C GLU A 158 21.55 7.19 12.32
N VAL A 159 20.61 7.59 11.46
CA VAL A 159 20.57 7.12 10.06
C VAL A 159 21.85 7.47 9.30
N ALA A 160 22.46 8.62 9.60
CA ALA A 160 23.70 9.08 8.96
C ALA A 160 24.87 8.11 9.19
N ASP A 161 25.01 7.58 10.42
CA ASP A 161 26.08 6.65 10.77
C ASP A 161 25.91 5.32 10.04
N HIS A 162 24.67 4.86 9.90
CA HIS A 162 24.35 3.64 9.16
C HIS A 162 24.52 3.79 7.66
N LEU A 163 24.36 5.00 7.10
CA LEU A 163 24.52 5.22 5.66
C LEU A 163 25.93 4.85 5.19
N GLY A 164 26.97 5.34 5.87
CA GLY A 164 28.35 4.98 5.55
C GLY A 164 28.61 3.48 5.70
N ARG A 165 28.05 2.85 6.74
CA ARG A 165 28.18 1.41 6.97
C ARG A 165 27.46 0.57 5.92
N VAL A 166 26.28 0.99 5.46
CA VAL A 166 25.55 0.33 4.37
C VAL A 166 26.38 0.37 3.09
N VAL A 167 26.91 1.53 2.72
CA VAL A 167 27.75 1.67 1.52
C VAL A 167 28.97 0.77 1.59
N ALA A 168 29.65 0.70 2.74
CA ALA A 168 30.80 -0.18 2.91
C ALA A 168 30.45 -1.67 2.90
N ALA A 169 29.28 -2.05 3.42
CA ALA A 169 28.87 -3.45 3.56
C ALA A 169 28.24 -4.05 2.29
N LEU A 170 27.64 -3.22 1.41
CA LEU A 170 26.94 -3.68 0.22
C LEU A 170 27.80 -4.53 -0.73
N PRO A 171 29.06 -4.17 -1.05
CA PRO A 171 29.90 -4.99 -1.91
C PRO A 171 30.10 -6.42 -1.40
N LEU A 172 30.26 -6.59 -0.08
CA LEU A 172 30.38 -7.92 0.53
C LEU A 172 29.08 -8.72 0.46
N VAL A 173 27.93 -8.03 0.61
CA VAL A 173 26.61 -8.66 0.45
C VAL A 173 26.39 -9.11 -0.99
N GLU A 174 26.73 -8.27 -1.96
CA GLU A 174 26.66 -8.57 -3.37
C GLU A 174 27.57 -9.75 -3.74
N GLU A 175 28.84 -9.71 -3.34
CA GLU A 175 29.81 -10.77 -3.58
C GLU A 175 29.31 -12.12 -3.06
N ALA A 176 28.82 -12.16 -1.81
CA ALA A 176 28.27 -13.38 -1.21
C ALA A 176 27.07 -13.94 -2.00
N CYS A 177 26.26 -13.07 -2.59
CA CYS A 177 25.10 -13.43 -3.40
C CYS A 177 25.46 -13.87 -4.82
N ARG A 178 26.54 -13.31 -5.39
CA ARG A 178 27.06 -13.67 -6.72
C ARG A 178 27.85 -14.97 -6.71
N ALA A 179 28.60 -15.25 -5.65
CA ALA A 179 29.47 -16.42 -5.54
C ALA A 179 28.73 -17.76 -5.31
N GLY A 180 27.41 -17.71 -5.05
CA GLY A 180 26.63 -18.91 -4.73
C GLY A 180 26.16 -19.73 -5.92
N ARG A 181 25.41 -20.79 -5.62
CA ARG A 181 24.73 -21.59 -6.65
C ARG A 181 23.91 -20.70 -7.57
N ARG A 182 24.11 -20.85 -8.87
CA ARG A 182 23.29 -20.18 -9.90
C ARG A 182 21.83 -20.65 -9.81
N VAL A 183 20.91 -19.75 -10.12
CA VAL A 183 19.46 -20.00 -10.13
C VAL A 183 18.91 -19.77 -11.53
N PRO A 184 17.80 -20.41 -11.92
CA PRO A 184 17.18 -20.15 -13.22
C PRO A 184 16.75 -18.68 -13.35
N ALA A 185 17.09 -18.06 -14.48
CA ALA A 185 16.57 -16.74 -14.84
C ALA A 185 15.05 -16.78 -15.02
N ARG A 186 14.38 -15.64 -14.80
CA ARG A 186 12.92 -15.54 -14.93
C ARG A 186 12.44 -15.71 -16.36
N ASP A 187 13.20 -15.16 -17.31
CA ASP A 187 12.92 -15.18 -18.74
C ASP A 187 13.36 -16.48 -19.43
N GLY A 188 13.97 -17.41 -18.69
CA GLY A 188 14.48 -18.66 -19.23
C GLY A 188 15.80 -18.53 -20.00
N SER A 189 16.46 -17.36 -19.98
CA SER A 189 17.72 -17.10 -20.69
C SER A 189 18.91 -17.94 -20.21
N GLY A 190 18.81 -18.59 -19.05
CA GLY A 190 19.82 -19.48 -18.51
C GLY A 190 20.02 -19.32 -17.00
N PRO A 191 21.07 -19.94 -16.43
CA PRO A 191 21.39 -19.81 -15.02
C PRO A 191 22.10 -18.46 -14.71
N VAL A 192 21.51 -17.68 -13.81
CA VAL A 192 22.02 -16.38 -13.32
C VAL A 192 22.40 -16.48 -11.84
N THR A 193 23.09 -15.48 -11.30
CA THR A 193 23.36 -15.39 -9.86
C THR A 193 22.08 -15.15 -9.06
N TRP A 194 22.13 -15.46 -7.76
CA TRP A 194 21.03 -15.13 -6.86
C TRP A 194 20.80 -13.60 -6.79
N TRP A 195 21.89 -12.83 -6.81
CA TRP A 195 21.85 -11.36 -6.83
C TRP A 195 21.10 -10.81 -8.04
N GLU A 196 21.50 -11.22 -9.26
CA GLU A 196 20.85 -10.80 -10.50
C GLU A 196 19.35 -11.12 -10.47
N ARG A 197 19.00 -12.35 -10.07
CA ARG A 197 17.61 -12.82 -10.09
C ARG A 197 16.70 -12.13 -9.08
N TYR A 198 17.18 -11.91 -7.85
CA TYR A 198 16.31 -11.55 -6.73
C TYR A 198 16.53 -10.16 -6.16
N ILE A 199 17.61 -9.47 -6.58
CA ILE A 199 17.92 -8.11 -6.17
C ILE A 199 17.93 -7.17 -7.37
N GLU A 200 18.81 -7.38 -8.36
CA GLU A 200 18.97 -6.43 -9.48
C GLU A 200 17.74 -6.40 -10.38
N GLU A 201 17.27 -7.55 -10.86
CA GLU A 201 16.11 -7.63 -11.75
C GLU A 201 14.85 -7.01 -11.10
N PRO A 202 14.47 -7.33 -9.85
CA PRO A 202 13.31 -6.71 -9.22
C PRO A 202 13.49 -5.22 -8.92
N LEU A 203 14.67 -4.77 -8.48
CA LEU A 203 14.93 -3.34 -8.23
C LEU A 203 14.97 -2.52 -9.53
N GLY A 204 15.47 -3.10 -10.62
CA GLY A 204 15.52 -2.46 -11.93
C GLY A 204 14.16 -2.29 -12.59
N ARG A 205 13.19 -3.17 -12.27
CA ARG A 205 11.80 -3.09 -12.76
C ARG A 205 10.89 -2.20 -11.92
N ARG A 206 11.40 -1.68 -10.81
CA ARG A 206 10.59 -0.92 -9.86
C ARG A 206 10.39 0.48 -10.41
N ASP A 207 9.13 0.92 -10.43
CA ASP A 207 8.76 2.26 -10.86
C ASP A 207 9.60 3.30 -10.11
N ARG A 208 10.32 4.10 -10.89
CA ARG A 208 11.12 5.20 -10.36
C ARG A 208 10.25 6.42 -10.20
N ILE A 209 10.58 7.24 -9.21
CA ILE A 209 10.05 8.61 -9.20
C ILE A 209 10.85 9.34 -10.29
N ASP A 210 10.46 9.12 -11.54
CA ASP A 210 10.95 9.97 -12.61
C ASP A 210 10.42 11.37 -12.31
N THR A 211 11.32 12.34 -12.26
CA THR A 211 10.98 13.75 -12.48
C THR A 211 10.56 13.88 -13.95
N GLN A 212 9.43 13.30 -14.34
CA GLN A 212 8.84 13.60 -15.63
C GLN A 212 8.31 15.04 -15.58
N PRO A 213 8.61 15.87 -16.59
CA PRO A 213 7.92 17.14 -16.78
C PRO A 213 6.41 16.90 -16.84
N LEU A 214 5.65 17.82 -16.26
CA LEU A 214 4.17 17.76 -16.16
C LEU A 214 3.42 17.77 -17.51
N ASP A 215 4.10 17.69 -18.64
CA ASP A 215 3.52 17.87 -19.98
C ASP A 215 2.98 16.58 -20.63
N GLU A 216 3.05 15.41 -19.94
CA GLU A 216 2.60 14.12 -20.51
C GLU A 216 1.51 13.41 -19.67
N LEU A 217 0.58 14.16 -19.05
CA LEU A 217 -0.57 13.60 -18.30
C LEU A 217 -1.92 13.69 -19.04
N ASP A 218 -1.92 13.88 -20.37
CA ASP A 218 -3.16 14.05 -21.14
C ASP A 218 -3.81 12.76 -21.69
N ASP A 219 -3.26 11.55 -21.44
CA ASP A 219 -3.78 10.32 -22.11
C ASP A 219 -4.12 9.14 -21.18
N VAL A 220 -4.71 9.38 -20.00
CA VAL A 220 -5.28 8.28 -19.18
C VAL A 220 -6.72 8.59 -18.75
N GLU A 221 -7.59 8.79 -19.73
CA GLU A 221 -9.04 8.77 -19.56
C GLU A 221 -9.61 7.52 -20.26
N SER A 222 -9.51 6.35 -19.62
CA SER A 222 -10.38 5.21 -19.96
C SER A 222 -10.33 4.07 -18.96
N ALA A 223 -11.53 3.58 -18.64
CA ALA A 223 -11.90 2.41 -17.85
C ALA A 223 -12.03 2.61 -16.32
N MET A 224 -13.12 3.26 -15.91
CA MET A 224 -13.76 3.05 -14.59
C MET A 224 -15.19 2.49 -14.80
N PRO A 225 -15.62 1.45 -14.06
CA PRO A 225 -16.94 0.83 -14.20
C PRO A 225 -18.06 1.59 -13.45
N ASP A 226 -19.28 1.39 -13.93
CA ASP A 226 -20.55 2.09 -13.66
C ASP A 226 -20.95 2.38 -12.18
N GLY A 227 -21.21 3.66 -11.87
CA GLY A 227 -22.57 4.21 -12.02
C GLY A 227 -23.46 4.38 -10.77
N GLY A 228 -23.01 4.04 -9.55
CA GLY A 228 -23.86 4.17 -8.35
C GLY A 228 -23.58 5.38 -7.46
N CYS A 229 -22.29 5.63 -7.17
CA CYS A 229 -21.89 6.71 -6.28
C CYS A 229 -21.78 8.05 -7.01
N ASP A 230 -21.41 8.03 -8.30
CA ASP A 230 -21.19 9.24 -9.08
C ASP A 230 -22.50 9.97 -9.36
N GLU A 231 -23.59 9.27 -9.68
CA GLU A 231 -24.91 9.89 -9.83
C GLU A 231 -25.42 10.53 -8.54
N LEU A 232 -25.12 9.93 -7.37
CA LEU A 232 -25.52 10.47 -6.08
C LEU A 232 -24.67 11.70 -5.71
N VAL A 233 -23.35 11.63 -5.94
CA VAL A 233 -22.43 12.77 -5.74
C VAL A 233 -22.83 13.91 -6.67
N LEU A 234 -23.00 13.63 -7.97
CA LEU A 234 -23.46 14.59 -8.97
C LEU A 234 -24.83 15.16 -8.59
N GLY A 235 -25.79 14.34 -8.16
CA GLY A 235 -27.12 14.81 -7.74
C GLY A 235 -27.10 15.70 -6.50
N ILE A 236 -26.15 15.51 -5.59
CA ILE A 236 -25.95 16.40 -4.43
C ILE A 236 -25.32 17.73 -4.86
N VAL A 237 -24.31 17.69 -5.73
CA VAL A 237 -23.61 18.88 -6.24
C VAL A 237 -24.52 19.71 -7.17
N VAL A 238 -25.22 19.06 -8.11
CA VAL A 238 -26.17 19.71 -9.03
C VAL A 238 -27.28 20.40 -8.26
N ARG A 239 -27.90 19.74 -7.26
CA ARG A 239 -28.93 20.40 -6.42
C ARG A 239 -28.40 21.63 -5.68
N ALA A 240 -27.14 21.60 -5.24
CA ALA A 240 -26.52 22.74 -4.58
C ALA A 240 -26.29 23.91 -5.54
N VAL A 241 -26.03 23.63 -6.82
CA VAL A 241 -25.70 24.64 -7.83
C VAL A 241 -26.97 25.18 -8.52
N SER A 242 -27.97 24.34 -8.79
CA SER A 242 -29.23 24.71 -9.46
C SER A 242 -30.22 25.52 -8.62
N GLY A 243 -29.86 25.87 -7.37
CA GLY A 243 -30.68 26.75 -6.52
C GLY A 243 -30.75 28.19 -7.06
N PRO A 244 -31.78 28.99 -6.68
CA PRO A 244 -31.97 30.34 -7.21
C PRO A 244 -30.81 31.26 -6.81
N GLY A 245 -30.33 32.03 -7.78
CA GLY A 245 -29.34 33.10 -7.60
C GLY A 245 -27.88 32.63 -7.50
N ARG A 246 -27.00 33.34 -8.23
CA ARG A 246 -25.56 33.09 -8.32
C ARG A 246 -24.81 33.38 -7.00
N SER A 247 -25.28 34.34 -6.21
CA SER A 247 -24.63 34.76 -4.95
C SER A 247 -24.73 33.74 -3.81
N GLY A 248 -25.56 32.69 -3.95
CA GLY A 248 -25.76 31.66 -2.92
C GLY A 248 -25.05 30.32 -3.18
N VAL A 249 -24.39 30.13 -4.33
CA VAL A 249 -23.84 28.83 -4.75
C VAL A 249 -22.75 28.34 -3.79
N ALA A 250 -21.85 29.22 -3.34
CA ALA A 250 -20.77 28.85 -2.43
C ALA A 250 -21.29 28.30 -1.08
N ALA A 251 -22.30 28.95 -0.49
CA ALA A 251 -22.92 28.50 0.76
C ALA A 251 -23.63 27.15 0.60
N ARG A 252 -24.29 26.93 -0.55
CA ARG A 252 -24.93 25.65 -0.87
C ARG A 252 -23.92 24.54 -1.13
N LEU A 253 -22.77 24.85 -1.76
CA LEU A 253 -21.67 23.90 -1.93
C LEU A 253 -21.05 23.51 -0.59
N HIS A 254 -20.94 24.42 0.38
CA HIS A 254 -20.56 24.04 1.75
C HIS A 254 -21.55 23.05 2.38
N GLY A 255 -22.86 23.29 2.19
CA GLY A 255 -23.91 22.35 2.61
C GLY A 255 -23.82 21.00 1.89
N ALA A 256 -23.54 21.01 0.59
CA ALA A 256 -23.33 19.81 -0.22
C ALA A 256 -22.12 19.00 0.26
N VAL A 257 -21.01 19.66 0.56
CA VAL A 257 -19.81 19.03 1.11
C VAL A 257 -20.09 18.43 2.49
N ALA A 258 -20.82 19.14 3.35
CA ALA A 258 -21.25 18.58 4.64
C ALA A 258 -22.17 17.36 4.46
N GLU A 259 -23.06 17.40 3.47
CA GLU A 259 -23.95 16.30 3.12
C GLU A 259 -23.18 15.10 2.53
N LEU A 260 -22.19 15.33 1.68
CA LEU A 260 -21.29 14.29 1.16
C LEU A 260 -20.47 13.66 2.30
N VAL A 261 -20.02 14.44 3.29
CA VAL A 261 -19.38 13.92 4.50
C VAL A 261 -20.35 13.12 5.34
N ARG A 262 -21.59 13.59 5.52
CA ARG A 262 -22.65 12.91 6.28
C ARG A 262 -23.02 11.57 5.64
N LEU A 263 -23.12 11.55 4.31
CA LEU A 263 -23.38 10.35 3.50
C LEU A 263 -22.11 9.51 3.26
N GLN A 264 -20.96 9.95 3.79
CA GLN A 264 -19.66 9.28 3.69
C GLN A 264 -19.14 9.08 2.26
N LEU A 265 -19.59 9.93 1.34
CA LEU A 265 -19.12 10.04 -0.05
C LEU A 265 -17.88 10.95 -0.16
N MET A 266 -17.55 11.69 0.91
CA MET A 266 -16.34 12.52 1.02
C MET A 266 -15.75 12.39 2.42
N SER A 267 -14.42 12.37 2.54
CA SER A 267 -13.77 12.34 3.86
C SER A 267 -13.81 13.73 4.53
N ALA A 268 -13.87 13.76 5.86
CA ALA A 268 -13.85 15.03 6.62
C ALA A 268 -12.55 15.83 6.38
N GLY A 269 -11.43 15.15 6.11
CA GLY A 269 -10.15 15.79 5.77
C GLY A 269 -10.18 16.44 4.38
N ALA A 270 -10.69 15.73 3.37
CA ALA A 270 -10.86 16.30 2.02
C ALA A 270 -11.87 17.45 2.04
N ALA A 271 -12.97 17.31 2.77
CA ALA A 271 -13.94 18.37 2.99
C ALA A 271 -13.30 19.58 3.68
N GLY A 272 -12.46 19.35 4.69
CA GLY A 272 -11.70 20.40 5.37
C GLY A 272 -10.74 21.13 4.42
N LEU A 273 -9.98 20.41 3.59
CA LEU A 273 -9.07 21.01 2.60
C LEU A 273 -9.81 21.78 1.50
N PHE A 274 -10.97 21.30 1.06
CA PHE A 274 -11.80 21.99 0.09
C PHE A 274 -12.42 23.26 0.68
N THR A 275 -12.94 23.19 1.91
CA THR A 275 -13.63 24.31 2.57
C THR A 275 -12.71 25.31 3.26
N ALA A 276 -11.44 24.96 3.51
CA ALA A 276 -10.44 25.85 4.11
C ALA A 276 -9.95 26.95 3.16
N ASP A 277 -10.15 26.80 1.85
CA ASP A 277 -9.77 27.79 0.84
C ASP A 277 -11.00 28.42 0.16
N PRO A 278 -11.40 29.64 0.57
CA PRO A 278 -12.53 30.35 -0.02
C PRO A 278 -12.35 30.70 -1.50
N ALA A 279 -11.12 30.74 -2.01
CA ALA A 279 -10.87 30.96 -3.44
C ALA A 279 -11.19 29.69 -4.24
N ARG A 280 -10.80 28.52 -3.71
CA ARG A 280 -11.12 27.21 -4.29
C ARG A 280 -12.62 26.93 -4.33
N VAL A 281 -13.35 27.23 -3.25
CA VAL A 281 -14.82 27.08 -3.21
C VAL A 281 -15.50 28.01 -4.22
N ARG A 282 -15.00 29.25 -4.39
CA ARG A 282 -15.53 30.19 -5.37
C ARG A 282 -15.25 29.75 -6.81
N ALA A 283 -14.04 29.30 -7.12
CA ALA A 283 -13.69 28.79 -8.43
C ALA A 283 -14.54 27.56 -8.81
N ALA A 284 -14.72 26.63 -7.87
CA ALA A 284 -15.60 25.47 -8.05
C ALA A 284 -17.08 25.88 -8.23
N ALA A 285 -17.55 26.89 -7.49
CA ALA A 285 -18.89 27.45 -7.65
C ALA A 285 -19.10 28.09 -9.03
N GLU A 286 -18.11 28.80 -9.55
CA GLU A 286 -18.15 29.43 -10.87
C GLU A 286 -18.16 28.40 -11.98
N GLN A 287 -17.26 27.41 -11.92
CA GLN A 287 -17.22 26.31 -12.89
C GLN A 287 -18.51 25.50 -12.88
N ALA A 288 -19.01 25.12 -11.70
CA ALA A 288 -20.24 24.35 -11.60
C ALA A 288 -21.46 25.13 -12.09
N TRP A 289 -21.55 26.43 -11.83
CA TRP A 289 -22.62 27.29 -12.35
C TRP A 289 -22.60 27.39 -13.89
N VAL A 290 -21.41 27.56 -14.47
CA VAL A 290 -21.22 27.58 -15.94
C VAL A 290 -21.69 26.27 -16.56
N LEU A 291 -21.32 25.13 -15.96
CA LEU A 291 -21.73 23.80 -16.42
C LEU A 291 -23.23 23.53 -16.25
N ALA A 292 -23.87 24.12 -15.23
CA ALA A 292 -25.32 23.97 -15.00
C ALA A 292 -26.17 24.95 -15.83
N SER A 293 -25.56 25.96 -16.45
CA SER A 293 -26.24 26.98 -17.27
C SER A 293 -26.00 26.82 -18.78
N ALA A 294 -25.16 25.85 -19.17
CA ALA A 294 -24.90 25.45 -20.55
C ALA A 294 -25.89 24.35 -20.97
#